data_AF-A0A3D5B9Z2-F1
#
_entry.id   AF-A0A3D5B9Z2-F1
#
_cell.length_a   1.000
_cell.length_b   1.000
_cell.length_c   1.000
_cell.angle_alpha   90.00
_cell.angle_beta   90.00
_cell.angle_gamma   90.00
#
_symmetry.space_group_name_H-M   'P 1'
#
loop_
_entity.id
_entity.type
_entity.pdbx_description
1 polymer ?
#
loop_
_entity_poly.entity_id
_entity_poly.type
_entity_poly.pdbx_seq_one_letter_code
_entity_poly.pdbx_strand_id
1 'polypeptide(L)'
;MKKTDIYHRTLKIWSDEHQILQAVEEMSELIKEILKNVNRKKDNIAEIIEETADVEIMLEQLKCCYQINEKVESFKAEKLKKIEQRVDEWEQTHDK
;
A
#
# COMPACT_ATOMS: atom_id res chain seq x y z
N MET A 1 -1.21 21.61 -7.81
CA MET A 1 -1.58 21.48 -6.39
C MET A 1 -0.78 20.32 -5.81
N LYS A 2 -0.13 20.44 -4.66
CA LYS A 2 0.72 19.36 -4.14
C LYS A 2 -0.16 18.28 -3.51
N LYS A 3 0.24 16.99 -3.57
CA LYS A 3 -0.49 15.86 -2.95
C LYS A 3 -0.88 16.16 -1.49
N THR A 4 0.05 16.77 -0.75
CA THR A 4 -0.10 17.17 0.65
C THR A 4 -1.24 18.18 0.86
N ASP A 5 -1.50 19.07 -0.10
CA ASP A 5 -2.56 20.08 -0.02
C ASP A 5 -3.95 19.43 -0.12
N ILE A 6 -4.08 18.35 -0.90
CA ILE A 6 -5.30 17.57 -1.02
C ILE A 6 -5.58 16.85 0.30
N TYR A 7 -4.60 16.09 0.81
CA TYR A 7 -4.78 15.28 2.02
C TYR A 7 -5.10 16.12 3.26
N HIS A 8 -4.43 17.26 3.44
CA HIS A 8 -4.76 18.17 4.53
C HIS A 8 -6.17 18.77 4.41
N ARG A 9 -6.67 18.93 3.18
CA ARG A 9 -8.03 19.40 2.95
C ARG A 9 -9.04 18.29 3.22
N THR A 10 -8.75 17.04 2.87
CA THR A 10 -9.60 15.88 3.18
C THR A 10 -9.70 15.65 4.69
N LEU A 11 -8.57 15.71 5.41
CA LEU A 11 -8.53 15.61 6.89
C LEU A 11 -9.28 16.75 7.61
N LYS A 12 -9.46 17.91 6.97
CA LYS A 12 -10.28 19.00 7.52
C LYS A 12 -11.77 18.79 7.34
N ILE A 13 -12.18 17.97 6.37
CA ILE A 13 -13.59 17.75 6.02
C ILE A 13 -14.09 16.46 6.69
N TRP A 14 -13.26 15.42 6.74
CA TRP A 14 -13.60 14.11 7.28
C TRP A 14 -12.73 13.78 8.49
N SER A 15 -13.30 13.13 9.51
CA SER A 15 -12.55 12.75 10.72
C SER A 15 -11.45 11.74 10.41
N ASP A 16 -10.40 11.72 11.24
CA ASP A 16 -9.31 10.74 11.13
C ASP A 16 -9.86 9.29 11.12
N GLU A 17 -10.91 9.01 11.89
CA GLU A 17 -11.59 7.71 11.93
C GLU A 17 -12.17 7.31 10.58
N HIS A 18 -12.80 8.24 9.85
CA HIS A 18 -13.37 7.95 8.53
C HIS A 18 -12.28 7.59 7.52
N GLN A 19 -11.16 8.31 7.54
CA GLN A 19 -10.03 8.06 6.64
C GLN A 19 -9.34 6.71 6.94
N ILE A 20 -9.24 6.35 8.22
CA ILE A 20 -8.71 5.04 8.64
C ILE A 20 -9.63 3.93 8.14
N LEU A 21 -10.95 4.07 8.27
CA LEU A 21 -11.91 3.09 7.79
C LEU A 21 -11.91 2.97 6.26
N GLN A 22 -11.79 4.09 5.54
CA GLN A 22 -11.66 4.09 4.08
C GLN A 22 -10.43 3.28 3.64
N ALA A 23 -9.27 3.47 4.30
CA ALA A 23 -8.09 2.68 4.01
C ALA A 23 -8.31 1.16 4.16
N VAL A 24 -9.12 0.75 5.16
CA VAL A 24 -9.50 -0.66 5.36
C VAL A 24 -10.43 -1.16 4.26
N GLU A 25 -11.34 -0.32 3.78
CA GLU A 25 -12.24 -0.64 2.67
C GLU A 25 -11.46 -0.87 1.38
N GLU A 26 -10.59 0.07 0.95
CA GLU A 26 -9.77 -0.08 -0.26
C GLU A 26 -8.87 -1.32 -0.19
N MET A 27 -8.27 -1.59 0.97
CA MET A 27 -7.49 -2.82 1.16
C MET A 27 -8.33 -4.08 0.97
N SER A 28 -9.59 -4.07 1.39
CA SER A 28 -10.52 -5.19 1.22
C SER A 28 -10.94 -5.38 -0.25
N GLU A 29 -11.08 -4.29 -0.99
CA GLU A 29 -11.41 -4.29 -2.42
C GLU A 29 -10.25 -4.86 -3.24
N LEU A 30 -9.02 -4.41 -2.99
CA LEU A 30 -7.81 -4.97 -3.59
C LEU A 30 -7.67 -6.48 -3.29
N ILE A 31 -7.87 -6.89 -2.04
CA ILE A 31 -7.84 -8.33 -1.66
C ILE A 31 -8.86 -9.12 -2.48
N LYS A 32 -10.09 -8.61 -2.62
CA LYS A 32 -11.17 -9.23 -3.40
C LYS A 32 -10.78 -9.39 -4.87
N GLU A 33 -10.20 -8.38 -5.51
CA GLU A 33 -9.79 -8.47 -6.92
C GLU A 33 -8.60 -9.41 -7.14
N ILE A 34 -7.61 -9.41 -6.24
CA ILE A 34 -6.49 -10.38 -6.26
C ILE A 34 -7.02 -11.81 -6.13
N LEU A 35 -7.97 -12.07 -5.22
CA LEU A 35 -8.57 -13.40 -5.06
C LEU A 35 -9.34 -13.84 -6.32
N LYS A 36 -10.08 -12.94 -6.97
CA LYS A 36 -10.73 -13.22 -8.26
C LYS A 36 -9.71 -13.59 -9.34
N ASN A 37 -8.59 -12.87 -9.40
CA ASN A 37 -7.53 -13.13 -10.36
C ASN A 37 -6.85 -14.49 -10.11
N VAL A 38 -6.34 -14.71 -8.89
CA VAL A 38 -5.51 -15.87 -8.57
C VAL A 38 -6.32 -17.17 -8.51
N ASN A 39 -7.47 -17.16 -7.81
CA ASN A 39 -8.27 -18.36 -7.57
C ASN A 39 -9.24 -18.68 -8.70
N ARG A 40 -9.79 -17.65 -9.36
CA ARG A 40 -10.82 -17.83 -10.40
C ARG A 40 -10.30 -17.58 -11.82
N LYS A 41 -9.02 -17.23 -11.97
CA LYS A 41 -8.39 -16.92 -13.26
C LYS A 41 -9.16 -15.83 -14.04
N LYS A 42 -9.79 -14.91 -13.32
CA LYS A 42 -10.48 -13.76 -13.93
C LYS A 42 -9.42 -12.84 -14.55
N ASP A 43 -9.66 -12.36 -15.76
CA ASP A 43 -8.87 -11.28 -16.36
C ASP A 43 -9.42 -9.93 -15.87
N ASN A 44 -8.90 -9.48 -14.72
CA ASN A 44 -9.33 -8.27 -14.01
C ASN A 44 -8.13 -7.41 -13.59
N ILE A 45 -7.10 -7.35 -14.45
CA ILE A 45 -5.89 -6.56 -14.18
C ILE A 45 -6.22 -5.07 -14.09
N ALA A 46 -7.19 -4.58 -14.85
CA ALA A 46 -7.62 -3.19 -14.80
C ALA A 46 -8.13 -2.82 -13.40
N GLU A 47 -9.00 -3.66 -12.82
CA GLU A 47 -9.51 -3.47 -11.46
C GLU A 47 -8.37 -3.59 -10.43
N ILE A 48 -7.44 -4.54 -10.56
CA ILE A 48 -6.29 -4.62 -9.65
C ILE A 48 -5.45 -3.34 -9.67
N ILE A 49 -5.24 -2.74 -10.85
CA ILE A 49 -4.49 -1.48 -10.98
C ILE A 49 -5.20 -0.35 -10.24
N GLU A 50 -6.51 -0.22 -10.43
CA GLU A 50 -7.35 0.80 -9.78
C GLU A 50 -7.28 0.68 -8.26
N GLU A 51 -7.62 -0.50 -7.73
CA GLU A 51 -7.64 -0.78 -6.30
C GLU A 51 -6.24 -0.67 -5.65
N THR A 52 -5.17 -0.95 -6.41
CA THR A 52 -3.80 -0.73 -5.93
C THR A 52 -3.50 0.75 -5.78
N ALA A 53 -3.89 1.58 -6.75
CA ALA A 53 -3.70 3.02 -6.67
C ALA A 53 -4.48 3.63 -5.50
N ASP A 54 -5.71 3.17 -5.27
CA ASP A 54 -6.55 3.63 -4.17
C ASP A 54 -5.94 3.26 -2.80
N VAL A 55 -5.47 2.02 -2.66
CA VAL A 55 -4.71 1.59 -1.46
C VAL A 55 -3.45 2.43 -1.25
N GLU A 56 -2.66 2.72 -2.29
CA GLU A 56 -1.47 3.55 -2.16
C GLU A 56 -1.79 4.96 -1.65
N ILE A 57 -2.83 5.59 -2.19
CA ILE A 57 -3.29 6.92 -1.76
C ILE A 57 -3.78 6.86 -0.31
N MET A 58 -4.56 5.84 0.06
CA MET A 58 -5.05 5.68 1.43
C MET A 58 -3.94 5.39 2.42
N LEU A 59 -2.91 4.65 2.04
CA LEU A 59 -1.72 4.47 2.89
C LEU A 59 -0.95 5.79 3.07
N GLU A 60 -0.86 6.64 2.05
CA GLU A 60 -0.30 7.99 2.21
C GLU A 60 -1.10 8.82 3.23
N GLN A 61 -2.44 8.80 3.14
CA GLN A 61 -3.31 9.52 4.07
C GLN A 61 -3.27 8.95 5.49
N LEU A 62 -3.26 7.62 5.64
CA LEU A 62 -3.14 6.91 6.92
C LEU A 62 -1.86 7.31 7.66
N LYS A 63 -0.74 7.39 6.93
CA LYS A 63 0.54 7.87 7.48
C LYS A 63 0.44 9.31 7.99
N CYS A 64 -0.36 10.16 7.33
CA CYS A 64 -0.64 11.52 7.78
C CYS A 64 -1.49 11.54 9.05
N CYS A 65 -2.59 10.76 9.11
CA CYS A 65 -3.47 10.68 10.29
C CYS A 65 -2.67 10.33 11.57
N TYR A 66 -1.80 9.31 11.48
CA TYR A 66 -0.99 8.86 12.62
C TYR A 66 0.32 9.63 12.80
N GLN A 67 0.69 10.54 11.88
CA GLN A 67 1.97 11.26 11.88
C GLN A 67 3.20 10.32 11.90
N ILE A 68 3.14 9.22 11.14
CA ILE A 68 4.16 8.14 11.15
C ILE A 68 4.99 8.06 9.87
N ASN A 69 4.88 9.02 8.96
CA ASN A 69 5.48 8.92 7.63
C ASN A 69 7.00 8.62 7.67
N GLU A 70 7.77 9.41 8.41
CA GLU A 70 9.23 9.22 8.51
C GLU A 70 9.63 7.86 9.10
N LYS A 71 8.92 7.43 10.15
CA LYS A 71 9.16 6.13 10.79
C LYS A 71 8.90 4.97 9.84
N VAL A 72 7.81 5.04 9.07
CA VAL A 72 7.46 4.03 8.07
C VAL A 72 8.52 3.96 6.97
N GLU A 73 8.98 5.10 6.45
CA GLU A 73 10.02 5.10 5.40
C GLU A 73 11.36 4.55 5.92
N SER A 74 11.77 4.89 7.15
CA SER A 74 12.96 4.30 7.78
C SER A 74 12.83 2.77 7.91
N PHE A 75 11.69 2.28 8.38
CA PHE A 75 11.44 0.84 8.50
C PHE A 75 11.38 0.13 7.15
N LYS A 76 10.83 0.77 6.10
CA LYS A 76 10.83 0.22 4.75
C LYS A 76 12.25 0.02 4.23
N ALA A 77 13.13 1.02 4.41
CA ALA A 77 14.52 0.93 3.97
C ALA A 77 15.26 -0.24 4.64
N GLU A 78 15.06 -0.46 5.94
CA GLU A 78 15.64 -1.60 6.65
C GLU A 78 15.08 -2.94 6.17
N LYS A 79 13.77 -3.02 5.90
CA LYS A 79 13.14 -4.24 5.37
C LYS A 79 13.63 -4.58 3.96
N LEU A 80 13.80 -3.58 3.09
CA LEU A 80 14.31 -3.78 1.75
C LEU A 80 15.73 -4.36 1.76
N LYS A 81 16.62 -3.85 2.61
CA LYS A 81 17.97 -4.44 2.80
C LYS A 81 17.92 -5.91 3.20
N LYS A 82 16.98 -6.29 4.07
CA LYS A 82 16.80 -7.70 4.47
C LYS A 82 16.23 -8.57 3.34
N ILE A 83 15.43 -8.00 2.46
CA ILE A 83 14.91 -8.70 1.28
C ILE A 83 16.05 -8.93 0.29
N GLU A 84 16.82 -7.89 -0.01
CA GLU A 84 18.01 -7.95 -0.88
C GLU A 84 18.98 -9.06 -0.42
N GLN A 85 19.36 -9.06 0.87
CA GLN A 85 20.20 -10.12 1.44
C GLN A 85 19.66 -11.54 1.21
N ARG A 86 18.34 -11.74 1.38
CA ARG A 86 17.71 -13.06 1.17
C ARG A 86 17.70 -13.47 -0.30
N VAL A 87 17.57 -12.51 -1.21
CA VAL A 87 17.66 -12.76 -2.66
C VAL A 87 19.09 -13.17 -3.00
N ASP A 88 20.10 -12.42 -2.54
CA ASP A 88 21.51 -12.74 -2.77
C ASP A 88 21.90 -14.14 -2.25
N GLU A 89 21.45 -14.49 -1.05
CA GLU A 89 21.67 -15.82 -0.45
C GLU A 89 21.00 -16.93 -1.29
N TRP A 90 19.80 -16.66 -1.81
CA TRP A 90 19.08 -17.61 -2.65
C TRP A 90 19.78 -17.82 -4.00
N GLU A 91 20.21 -16.74 -4.66
CA GLU A 91 20.95 -16.80 -5.93
C GLU A 91 22.28 -17.57 -5.77
N GLN A 92 23.04 -17.31 -4.71
CA GLN A 92 24.30 -18.02 -4.43
C GLN A 92 24.15 -19.53 -4.18
N THR A 93 22.96 -19.96 -3.75
CA THR A 93 22.66 -21.36 -3.44
C THR A 93 21.98 -22.12 -4.57
N HIS A 94 21.33 -21.42 -5.51
CA HIS A 94 20.55 -22.02 -6.60
C HIS A 94 21.12 -21.78 -8.01
N ASP A 95 22.09 -20.88 -8.18
CA ASP A 95 22.88 -20.72 -9.43
C ASP A 95 24.22 -21.50 -9.40
N LYS A 96 24.30 -22.59 -8.63
CA LYS A 96 25.44 -23.54 -8.62
C LYS A 96 25.10 -24.88 -9.26
#